data_AF-A0A813K8M5-F1
#
_entry.id   AF-A0A813K8M5-F1
#
_cell.length_a   1.000
_cell.length_b   1.000
_cell.length_c   1.000
_cell.angle_alpha   90.00
_cell.angle_beta   90.00
_cell.angle_gamma   90.00
#
_symmetry.space_group_name_H-M   'P 1'
#
loop_
_entity.id
_entity.type
_entity.pdbx_description
1 polymer ?
#
loop_
_entity_poly.entity_id
_entity_poly.type
_entity_poly.pdbx_seq_one_letter_code
_entity_poly.pdbx_strand_id
1 'polypeptide(L)'
;MDADIITVRNVERIVVDEFVNNYLSGSLTPAGSKINDDVLSYHFPKTHCKGSRKKFYKTSNGCLVYYSITKSLLFHNGMKDYWDKFCQDPTPEWKLAQENPAAYDDEELASGKWKQHKFVYVFSKCKGYVRWLLEDPARASQSLGMRTFFEYCRAKQSQPPPLLVRKRPASAPASAPASAPATAPAPPQSKRQSCSRGS
;
A
#
# COMPACT_ATOMS: atom_id res chain seq x y z
N MET A 1 25.93 -15.49 14.14
CA MET A 1 25.68 -15.37 12.69
C MET A 1 26.53 -14.21 12.23
N ASP A 2 27.67 -14.49 11.63
CA ASP A 2 28.55 -13.46 11.07
C ASP A 2 27.80 -12.77 9.93
N ALA A 3 27.79 -11.44 9.94
CA ALA A 3 27.16 -10.68 8.87
C ALA A 3 28.05 -10.80 7.63
N ASP A 4 27.58 -11.47 6.58
CA ASP A 4 28.29 -11.55 5.31
C ASP A 4 28.47 -10.13 4.75
N ILE A 5 29.73 -9.67 4.72
CA ILE A 5 30.12 -8.42 4.07
C ILE A 5 30.59 -8.79 2.67
N ILE A 6 29.83 -8.39 1.66
CA ILE A 6 30.17 -8.63 0.26
C ILE A 6 30.74 -7.35 -0.33
N THR A 7 31.91 -7.45 -0.97
CA THR A 7 32.58 -6.30 -1.60
C THR A 7 32.55 -6.42 -3.11
N VAL A 8 32.13 -5.36 -3.80
CA VAL A 8 32.25 -5.19 -5.25
C VAL A 8 33.25 -4.06 -5.50
N ARG A 9 34.20 -4.27 -6.40
CA ARG A 9 35.27 -3.31 -6.71
C ARG A 9 35.04 -2.65 -8.06
N ASN A 10 35.71 -1.52 -8.29
CA ASN A 10 35.68 -0.76 -9.54
C ASN A 10 34.27 -0.27 -9.93
N VAL A 11 33.43 0.06 -8.95
CA VAL A 11 32.10 0.62 -9.20
C VAL A 11 32.21 2.14 -9.29
N GLU A 12 31.73 2.73 -10.37
CA GLU A 12 31.71 4.19 -10.52
C GLU A 12 30.66 4.84 -9.63
N ARG A 13 30.99 6.02 -9.09
CA ARG A 13 30.09 6.78 -8.20
C ARG A 13 28.72 7.01 -8.84
N ILE A 14 28.67 7.32 -10.13
CA ILE A 14 27.41 7.58 -10.85
C ILE A 14 26.46 6.38 -10.82
N VAL A 15 26.99 5.16 -10.89
CA VAL A 15 26.20 3.92 -10.81
C VAL A 15 25.69 3.70 -9.40
N VAL A 16 26.50 4.02 -8.38
CA VAL A 16 26.06 3.95 -6.98
C VAL A 16 24.99 4.99 -6.70
N ASP A 17 25.14 6.20 -7.21
CA ASP A 17 24.14 7.27 -7.09
C ASP A 17 22.84 6.88 -7.78
N GLU A 18 22.89 6.26 -8.96
CA GLU A 18 21.70 5.75 -9.64
C GLU A 18 21.01 4.64 -8.83
N PHE A 19 21.77 3.68 -8.33
CA PHE A 19 21.25 2.62 -7.47
C PHE A 19 20.60 3.17 -6.19
N VAL A 20 21.27 4.07 -5.48
CA VAL A 20 20.74 4.58 -4.21
C VAL A 20 19.61 5.57 -4.42
N ASN A 21 19.79 6.55 -5.29
CA ASN A 21 18.85 7.66 -5.43
C ASN A 21 17.62 7.27 -6.25
N ASN A 22 17.81 6.52 -7.35
CA ASN A 22 16.72 6.20 -8.27
C ASN A 22 16.10 4.84 -7.96
N TYR A 23 16.91 3.81 -7.74
CA TYR A 23 16.41 2.45 -7.52
C TYR A 23 15.89 2.26 -6.08
N LEU A 24 16.67 2.64 -5.06
CA LEU A 24 16.28 2.50 -3.65
C LEU A 24 15.47 3.69 -3.09
N SER A 25 15.32 4.79 -3.85
CA SER A 25 14.69 6.04 -3.40
C SER A 25 15.31 6.54 -2.09
N GLY A 26 16.64 6.57 -2.03
CA GLY A 26 17.43 6.97 -0.88
C GLY A 26 18.38 8.13 -1.15
N SER A 27 19.33 8.33 -0.25
CA SER A 27 20.47 9.22 -0.46
C SER A 27 21.72 8.67 0.21
N LEU A 28 22.86 8.84 -0.47
CA LEU A 28 24.17 8.59 0.13
C LEU A 28 24.50 9.72 1.12
N THR A 29 25.02 9.34 2.28
CA THR A 29 25.44 10.28 3.34
C THR A 29 26.88 10.02 3.75
N PRO A 30 27.71 11.05 4.01
CA PRO A 30 29.07 10.85 4.50
C PRO A 30 29.08 9.98 5.78
N ALA A 31 29.93 8.97 5.80
CA ALA A 31 30.04 8.05 6.92
C ALA A 31 30.88 8.67 8.04
N GLY A 32 30.22 9.18 9.09
CA GLY A 32 30.87 9.70 10.31
C GLY A 32 30.58 11.18 10.59
N SER A 33 31.06 11.66 11.75
CA SER A 33 30.87 13.05 12.20
C SER A 33 31.82 14.06 11.55
N LYS A 34 32.85 13.58 10.85
CA LYS A 34 33.76 14.40 10.04
C LYS A 34 33.34 14.25 8.59
N ILE A 35 33.15 15.37 7.91
CA ILE A 35 32.75 15.47 6.50
C ILE A 35 33.91 14.97 5.63
N ASN A 36 34.11 13.65 5.60
CA ASN A 36 35.01 13.02 4.64
C ASN A 36 34.12 12.39 3.57
N ASP A 37 34.03 13.04 2.41
CA ASP A 37 33.30 12.55 1.23
C ASP A 37 33.93 11.29 0.61
N ASP A 38 35.06 10.84 1.18
CA ASP A 38 35.79 9.63 0.80
C ASP A 38 35.02 8.35 1.10
N VAL A 39 34.13 8.39 2.10
CA VAL A 39 33.30 7.26 2.51
C VAL A 39 31.86 7.70 2.61
N LEU A 40 31.03 7.16 1.73
CA LEU A 40 29.59 7.38 1.71
C LEU A 40 28.88 6.14 2.21
N SER A 41 27.74 6.32 2.85
CA SER A 41 26.92 5.23 3.35
C SER A 41 25.44 5.49 3.09
N TYR A 42 24.74 4.41 2.78
CA TYR A 42 23.28 4.39 2.75
C TYR A 42 22.79 3.37 3.77
N HIS A 43 21.82 3.81 4.55
CA HIS A 43 21.09 2.96 5.47
C HIS A 43 19.63 2.96 5.06
N PHE A 44 19.02 1.79 5.01
CA PHE A 44 17.57 1.73 4.89
C PHE A 44 16.93 2.57 6.02
N PRO A 45 15.92 3.38 5.69
CA PRO A 45 15.20 4.20 6.65
C PRO A 45 14.66 3.35 7.80
N LYS A 46 14.88 3.83 9.03
CA LYS A 46 14.36 3.16 10.22
C LYS A 46 12.83 3.21 10.20
N THR A 47 12.20 2.06 10.35
CA THR A 47 10.73 1.98 10.36
C THR A 47 10.23 2.07 11.81
N HIS A 48 9.41 3.07 12.11
CA HIS A 48 8.83 3.24 13.46
C HIS A 48 7.88 2.08 13.79
N CYS A 49 8.00 1.50 14.99
CA CYS A 49 6.92 0.69 15.58
C CYS A 49 6.08 1.56 16.51
N LYS A 50 4.74 1.45 16.45
CA LYS A 50 3.87 1.94 17.51
C LYS A 50 4.15 1.12 18.77
N GLY A 51 4.42 1.79 19.90
CA GLY A 51 4.36 1.15 21.22
C GLY A 51 5.44 1.54 22.22
N SER A 52 6.60 2.07 21.81
CA SER A 52 7.63 2.47 22.78
C SER A 52 8.15 3.86 22.50
N ARG A 53 7.85 4.80 23.40
CA ARG A 53 8.63 6.04 23.53
C ARG A 53 10.11 5.63 23.64
N LYS A 54 10.93 6.09 22.67
CA LYS A 54 12.41 6.09 22.72
C LYS A 54 13.20 4.79 22.45
N LYS A 55 12.72 3.84 21.64
CA LYS A 55 13.65 2.83 21.06
C LYS A 55 13.35 2.60 19.58
N PHE A 56 14.27 3.03 18.72
CA PHE A 56 14.36 2.54 17.35
C PHE A 56 14.78 1.07 17.45
N TYR A 57 13.95 0.14 16.99
CA TYR A 57 14.50 -1.19 16.70
C TYR A 57 15.50 -1.00 15.56
N LYS A 58 16.69 -1.56 15.76
CA LYS A 58 17.67 -1.78 14.69
C LYS A 58 16.99 -2.80 13.77
N THR A 59 16.21 -2.28 12.83
CA THR A 59 15.76 -3.06 11.70
C THR A 59 17.06 -3.56 11.07
N SER A 60 17.23 -4.86 10.92
CA SER A 60 18.38 -5.48 10.26
C SER A 60 18.38 -5.17 8.75
N ASN A 61 17.94 -3.98 8.39
CA ASN A 61 17.76 -3.56 7.02
C ASN A 61 19.16 -3.26 6.48
N GLY A 62 19.43 -3.77 5.29
CA GLY A 62 20.67 -3.60 4.56
C GLY A 62 21.33 -2.24 4.70
N CYS A 63 22.65 -2.26 4.71
CA CYS A 63 23.49 -1.07 4.65
C CYS A 63 24.43 -1.21 3.46
N LEU A 64 24.75 -0.09 2.86
CA LEU A 64 25.70 0.04 1.77
C LEU A 64 26.78 1.02 2.22
N VAL A 65 28.05 0.70 2.00
CA VAL A 65 29.16 1.64 2.18
C VAL A 65 29.94 1.73 0.88
N TYR A 66 30.17 2.94 0.40
CA TYR A 66 30.92 3.23 -0.80
C TYR A 66 32.18 4.03 -0.47
N TYR A 67 33.33 3.48 -0.82
CA TYR A 67 34.62 4.15 -0.73
C TYR A 67 34.94 4.77 -2.08
N SER A 68 34.88 6.10 -2.16
CA SER A 68 35.02 6.82 -3.44
C SER A 68 36.44 6.76 -4.01
N ILE A 69 37.46 6.79 -3.15
CA ILE A 69 38.88 6.68 -3.54
C ILE A 69 39.18 5.33 -4.19
N THR A 70 38.75 4.23 -3.55
CA THR A 70 39.05 2.86 -4.01
C THR A 70 37.96 2.30 -4.91
N LYS A 71 36.92 3.08 -5.23
CA LYS A 71 35.75 2.67 -6.02
C LYS A 71 35.16 1.34 -5.54
N SER A 72 35.10 1.15 -4.23
CA SER A 72 34.72 -0.11 -3.60
C SER A 72 33.39 0.02 -2.89
N LEU A 73 32.48 -0.91 -3.17
CA LEU A 73 31.12 -0.94 -2.67
C LEU A 73 30.94 -2.16 -1.76
N LEU A 74 30.58 -1.92 -0.51
CA LEU A 74 30.37 -2.94 0.50
C LEU A 74 28.89 -3.06 0.81
N PHE A 75 28.39 -4.29 0.78
CA PHE A 75 27.02 -4.64 1.10
C PHE A 75 26.95 -5.34 2.45
N HIS A 76 25.98 -4.93 3.25
CA HIS A 76 25.63 -5.56 4.51
C HIS A 76 24.15 -5.98 4.49
N ASN A 77 23.82 -7.09 5.17
CA ASN A 77 22.46 -7.54 5.47
C ASN A 77 21.51 -7.55 4.25
N GLY A 78 21.83 -8.34 3.22
CA GLY A 78 20.92 -8.58 2.08
C GLY A 78 20.82 -7.44 1.07
N MET A 79 21.57 -6.35 1.22
CA MET A 79 21.62 -5.26 0.23
C MET A 79 22.17 -5.72 -1.13
N LYS A 80 22.95 -6.81 -1.14
CA LYS A 80 23.51 -7.40 -2.36
C LYS A 80 22.43 -7.90 -3.32
N ASP A 81 21.31 -8.43 -2.80
CA ASP A 81 20.22 -8.93 -3.64
C ASP A 81 19.55 -7.79 -4.42
N TYR A 82 19.40 -6.61 -3.77
CA TYR A 82 18.90 -5.41 -4.44
C TYR A 82 19.86 -4.93 -5.52
N TRP A 83 21.17 -4.99 -5.25
CA TRP A 83 22.19 -4.64 -6.23
C TRP A 83 22.18 -5.58 -7.44
N ASP A 84 22.06 -6.89 -7.20
CA ASP A 84 22.03 -7.88 -8.28
C ASP A 84 20.80 -7.71 -9.16
N LYS A 85 19.64 -7.43 -8.55
CA LYS A 85 18.43 -7.06 -9.30
C LYS A 85 18.66 -5.79 -10.12
N PHE A 86 19.22 -4.74 -9.53
CA PHE A 86 19.52 -3.49 -10.23
C PHE A 86 20.47 -3.69 -11.42
N CYS A 87 21.50 -4.54 -11.27
CA CYS A 87 22.41 -4.85 -12.37
C CYS A 87 21.75 -5.66 -13.51
N GLN A 88 20.69 -6.43 -13.20
CA GLN A 88 19.92 -7.16 -14.22
C GLN A 88 18.87 -6.27 -14.89
N ASP A 89 18.15 -5.49 -14.09
CA ASP A 89 17.15 -4.52 -14.52
C ASP A 89 17.20 -3.28 -13.61
N PRO A 90 17.65 -2.12 -14.12
CA PRO A 90 17.72 -0.89 -13.34
C PRO A 90 16.34 -0.25 -13.11
N THR A 91 15.26 -0.84 -13.63
CA THR A 91 13.89 -0.35 -13.44
C THR A 91 13.50 -0.46 -11.96
N PRO A 92 13.22 0.66 -11.27
CA PRO A 92 12.87 0.61 -9.87
C PRO A 92 11.52 -0.08 -9.64
N GLU A 93 11.44 -0.95 -8.62
CA GLU A 93 10.20 -1.68 -8.27
C GLU A 93 9.00 -0.75 -8.03
N TRP A 94 9.23 0.48 -7.53
CA TRP A 94 8.18 1.47 -7.32
C TRP A 94 7.52 1.96 -8.62
N LYS A 95 8.19 1.88 -9.78
CA LYS A 95 7.59 2.20 -11.09
C LYS A 95 6.58 1.13 -11.51
N LEU A 96 6.86 -0.14 -11.19
CA LEU A 96 5.96 -1.25 -11.51
C LEU A 96 4.62 -1.13 -10.78
N ALA A 97 4.62 -0.55 -9.57
CA ALA A 97 3.39 -0.22 -8.83
C ALA A 97 2.51 0.81 -9.56
N GLN A 98 3.09 1.67 -10.41
CA GLN A 98 2.33 2.60 -11.23
C GLN A 98 1.62 1.89 -12.39
N GLU A 99 2.29 0.92 -13.01
CA GLU A 99 1.79 0.18 -14.18
C GLU A 99 0.73 -0.86 -13.80
N ASN A 100 0.96 -1.59 -12.71
CA ASN A 100 0.05 -2.62 -12.21
C ASN A 100 -0.15 -2.50 -10.70
N PRO A 101 -0.92 -1.49 -10.22
CA PRO A 101 -1.12 -1.31 -8.79
C PRO A 101 -1.85 -2.49 -8.14
N ALA A 102 -2.63 -3.29 -8.88
CA ALA A 102 -3.35 -4.44 -8.32
C ALA A 102 -2.40 -5.53 -7.79
N ALA A 103 -1.20 -5.70 -8.38
CA ALA A 103 -0.20 -6.63 -7.87
C ALA A 103 0.31 -6.27 -6.46
N TYR A 104 0.12 -5.00 -6.06
CA TYR A 104 0.58 -4.45 -4.79
C TYR A 104 -0.54 -4.33 -3.75
N ASP A 105 -1.77 -4.78 -4.04
CA ASP A 105 -2.91 -4.66 -3.13
C ASP A 105 -2.64 -5.35 -1.77
N ASP A 106 -1.91 -6.47 -1.80
CA ASP A 106 -1.55 -7.29 -0.64
C ASP A 106 -0.22 -6.91 0.02
N GLU A 107 0.55 -5.98 -0.55
CA GLU A 107 1.79 -5.51 0.07
C GLU A 107 1.49 -4.70 1.33
N GLU A 108 2.36 -4.85 2.34
CA GLU A 108 2.24 -4.13 3.61
C GLU A 108 3.11 -2.88 3.63
N LEU A 109 2.61 -1.79 4.23
CA LEU A 109 3.45 -0.61 4.47
C LEU A 109 4.67 -0.97 5.31
N ALA A 110 5.85 -0.74 4.73
CA ALA A 110 7.12 -0.98 5.41
C ALA A 110 7.35 -0.01 6.60
N SER A 111 6.79 1.20 6.56
CA SER A 111 7.09 2.26 7.53
C SER A 111 5.89 3.20 7.81
N GLY A 112 6.05 4.13 8.75
CA GLY A 112 5.04 5.16 9.05
C GLY A 112 3.90 4.73 9.99
N LYS A 113 2.83 5.54 10.02
CA LYS A 113 1.68 5.38 10.95
C LYS A 113 0.89 4.08 10.74
N TRP A 114 0.86 3.60 9.49
CA TRP A 114 0.09 2.43 9.05
C TRP A 114 0.99 1.25 8.66
N LYS A 115 2.18 1.16 9.27
CA LYS A 115 3.07 0.01 9.11
C LYS A 115 2.32 -1.31 9.31
N GLN A 116 2.68 -2.35 8.54
CA GLN A 116 2.04 -3.69 8.53
C GLN A 116 0.58 -3.73 8.06
N HIS A 117 0.00 -2.60 7.65
CA HIS A 117 -1.29 -2.62 6.98
C HIS A 117 -1.09 -2.74 5.47
N LYS A 118 -1.95 -3.55 4.85
CA LYS A 118 -2.00 -3.72 3.39
C LYS A 118 -2.25 -2.40 2.68
N PHE A 119 -1.65 -2.22 1.50
CA PHE A 119 -1.80 -1.03 0.67
C PHE A 119 -3.27 -0.77 0.35
N VAL A 120 -4.02 -1.79 -0.05
CA VAL A 120 -5.46 -1.67 -0.35
C VAL A 120 -6.26 -1.17 0.85
N TYR A 121 -5.91 -1.61 2.06
CA TYR A 121 -6.58 -1.18 3.29
C TYR A 121 -6.31 0.29 3.55
N VAL A 122 -5.03 0.72 3.54
CA VAL A 122 -4.66 2.12 3.82
C VAL A 122 -5.24 3.04 2.76
N PHE A 123 -5.18 2.67 1.49
CA PHE A 123 -5.78 3.44 0.40
C PHE A 123 -7.30 3.59 0.54
N SER A 124 -8.00 2.54 0.96
CA SER A 124 -9.46 2.53 1.04
C SER A 124 -9.99 3.17 2.32
N LYS A 125 -9.37 2.90 3.46
CA LYS A 125 -9.87 3.27 4.80
C LYS A 125 -9.23 4.53 5.37
N CYS A 126 -8.09 4.96 4.84
CA CYS A 126 -7.33 6.08 5.39
C CYS A 126 -7.22 7.26 4.40
N LYS A 127 -8.35 7.69 3.81
CA LYS A 127 -8.38 8.72 2.75
C LYS A 127 -7.67 10.03 3.11
N GLY A 128 -7.78 10.49 4.36
CA GLY A 128 -7.06 11.69 4.81
C GLY A 128 -5.54 11.52 4.80
N TYR A 129 -5.04 10.33 5.13
CA TYR A 129 -3.60 10.02 5.05
C TYR A 129 -3.12 9.92 3.60
N VAL A 130 -3.91 9.30 2.73
CA VAL A 130 -3.60 9.21 1.29
C VAL A 130 -3.54 10.61 0.66
N ARG A 131 -4.51 11.48 0.99
CA ARG A 131 -4.51 12.87 0.51
C ARG A 131 -3.26 13.61 0.99
N TRP A 132 -2.98 13.55 2.30
CA TRP A 132 -1.77 14.11 2.87
C TRP A 132 -0.49 13.58 2.20
N LEU A 133 -0.43 12.30 1.85
CA LEU A 133 0.73 11.72 1.19
C LEU A 133 0.90 12.23 -0.24
N LEU A 134 -0.20 12.38 -0.99
CA LEU A 134 -0.19 12.76 -2.40
C LEU A 134 -0.03 14.28 -2.64
N GLU A 135 -0.28 15.11 -1.64
CA GLU A 135 -0.08 16.57 -1.71
C GLU A 135 1.39 16.96 -1.88
N ASP A 136 2.32 16.12 -1.44
CA ASP A 136 3.75 16.44 -1.42
C ASP A 136 4.60 15.18 -1.67
N PRO A 137 5.14 15.03 -2.89
CA PRO A 137 5.95 13.88 -3.27
C PRO A 137 7.21 13.68 -2.41
N ALA A 138 7.74 14.74 -1.77
CA ALA A 138 8.92 14.63 -0.92
C ALA A 138 8.64 13.80 0.35
N ARG A 139 7.37 13.59 0.71
CA ARG A 139 6.97 12.72 1.83
C ARG A 139 7.18 11.24 1.51
N ALA A 140 7.17 10.88 0.23
CA ALA A 140 7.30 9.52 -0.24
C ALA A 140 8.74 9.11 -0.56
N SER A 141 9.62 10.07 -0.88
CA SER A 141 11.03 9.82 -1.21
C SER A 141 11.89 9.38 -0.01
N GLN A 142 11.29 9.24 1.18
CA GLN A 142 12.00 8.89 2.39
C GLN A 142 12.29 7.39 2.52
N SER A 143 11.65 6.52 1.73
CA SER A 143 11.96 5.08 1.69
C SER A 143 11.37 4.41 0.45
N LEU A 144 12.02 3.35 -0.05
CA LEU A 144 11.50 2.53 -1.15
C LEU A 144 10.03 2.10 -0.96
N GLY A 145 9.68 1.59 0.23
CA GLY A 145 8.31 1.15 0.51
C GLY A 145 7.29 2.30 0.52
N MET A 146 7.66 3.48 1.05
CA MET A 146 6.79 4.66 0.99
C MET A 146 6.65 5.21 -0.42
N ARG A 147 7.72 5.16 -1.23
CA ARG A 147 7.68 5.55 -2.63
C ARG A 147 6.77 4.63 -3.44
N THR A 148 6.90 3.32 -3.23
CA THR A 148 6.04 2.29 -3.85
C THR A 148 4.58 2.52 -3.49
N PHE A 149 4.28 2.77 -2.21
CA PHE A 149 2.92 3.07 -1.77
C PHE A 149 2.37 4.38 -2.34
N PHE A 150 3.21 5.41 -2.49
CA PHE A 150 2.83 6.68 -3.12
C PHE A 150 2.41 6.47 -4.58
N GLU A 151 3.23 5.77 -5.38
CA GLU A 151 2.92 5.51 -6.78
C GLU A 151 1.70 4.60 -6.93
N TYR A 152 1.55 3.60 -6.05
CA TYR A 152 0.33 2.79 -5.94
C TYR A 152 -0.92 3.67 -5.71
N CYS A 153 -0.86 4.61 -4.75
CA CYS A 153 -1.97 5.52 -4.45
C CYS A 153 -2.30 6.42 -5.64
N ARG A 154 -1.26 6.94 -6.31
CA ARG A 154 -1.39 7.78 -7.50
C ARG A 154 -2.04 7.01 -8.66
N ALA A 155 -1.59 5.78 -8.91
CA ALA A 155 -2.14 4.92 -9.94
C ALA A 155 -3.61 4.57 -9.67
N LYS A 156 -3.96 4.14 -8.46
CA LYS A 156 -5.37 3.84 -8.09
C LYS A 156 -6.29 5.07 -8.14
N GLN A 157 -5.79 6.29 -7.97
CA GLN A 157 -6.59 7.51 -8.19
C GLN A 157 -6.81 7.82 -9.68
N SER A 158 -5.81 7.52 -10.51
CA SER A 158 -5.88 7.74 -11.96
C SER A 158 -6.69 6.68 -12.70
N GLN A 159 -6.92 5.51 -12.08
CA GLN A 159 -7.77 4.48 -12.67
C GLN A 159 -9.22 4.98 -12.73
N PRO A 160 -9.86 4.96 -13.91
CA PRO A 160 -11.27 5.25 -14.00
C PRO A 160 -12.02 4.30 -13.07
N PRO A 161 -13.08 4.77 -12.38
CA PRO A 161 -13.90 3.87 -11.57
C PRO A 161 -14.28 2.67 -12.44
N PRO A 162 -14.12 1.43 -11.94
CA PRO A 162 -14.45 0.26 -12.73
C PRO A 162 -15.88 0.47 -13.21
N LEU A 163 -16.08 0.44 -14.53
CA LEU A 163 -17.40 0.53 -15.14
C LEU A 163 -18.24 -0.50 -14.41
N LEU A 164 -19.14 -0.02 -13.55
CA LEU A 164 -20.06 -0.89 -12.84
C LEU A 164 -20.84 -1.58 -13.95
N VAL A 165 -20.45 -2.83 -14.27
CA VAL A 165 -21.28 -3.74 -15.04
C VAL A 165 -22.51 -3.89 -14.18
N ARG A 166 -23.50 -3.04 -14.46
CA ARG A 166 -24.78 -3.01 -13.79
C ARG A 166 -25.29 -4.42 -13.92
N LYS A 167 -25.22 -5.22 -12.85
CA LYS A 167 -25.85 -6.53 -12.79
C LYS A 167 -27.27 -6.29 -13.27
N ARG A 168 -27.59 -6.85 -14.44
CA ARG A 168 -28.91 -6.81 -15.05
C ARG A 168 -29.90 -7.12 -13.94
N PRO A 169 -30.85 -6.23 -13.61
CA PRO A 169 -31.85 -6.56 -12.60
C PRO A 169 -32.51 -7.86 -13.06
N ALA A 170 -32.57 -8.84 -12.16
CA ALA A 170 -33.36 -10.03 -12.38
C ALA A 170 -34.77 -9.55 -12.76
N SER A 171 -35.21 -9.97 -13.94
CA SER A 171 -36.57 -9.78 -14.43
C SER A 171 -37.54 -10.15 -13.31
N ALA A 172 -38.34 -9.17 -12.88
CA ALA A 172 -39.46 -9.42 -11.99
C ALA A 172 -40.36 -10.49 -12.64
N PRO A 173 -40.73 -11.58 -11.94
CA PRO A 173 -41.78 -12.45 -12.44
C PRO A 173 -43.07 -11.64 -12.51
N ALA A 174 -43.70 -11.73 -13.68
CA ALA A 174 -44.88 -11.01 -14.07
C ALA A 174 -46.04 -11.17 -13.08
N SER A 175 -46.74 -10.06 -12.87
CA SER A 175 -48.01 -9.95 -12.17
C SER A 175 -48.98 -11.06 -12.58
N ALA A 176 -49.54 -11.77 -11.59
CA ALA A 176 -50.67 -12.67 -11.79
C ALA A 176 -51.93 -11.85 -12.15
N PRO A 177 -52.77 -12.32 -13.09
CA PRO A 177 -53.95 -11.59 -13.52
C PRO A 177 -55.08 -11.72 -12.50
N ALA A 178 -55.72 -10.59 -12.22
CA ALA A 178 -57.04 -10.54 -11.61
C ALA A 178 -58.12 -10.80 -12.67
N SER A 179 -59.09 -11.68 -12.37
CA SER A 179 -60.42 -11.67 -12.99
C SER A 179 -61.45 -12.38 -12.10
N ALA A 180 -62.61 -11.72 -12.01
CA ALA A 180 -63.76 -11.85 -11.09
C ALA A 180 -64.74 -13.01 -11.43
N PRO A 181 -66.05 -12.92 -11.14
CA PRO A 181 -66.78 -12.98 -9.86
C PRO A 181 -67.73 -14.21 -9.78
N ALA A 182 -68.29 -14.53 -8.60
CA ALA A 182 -69.44 -15.44 -8.51
C ALA A 182 -70.40 -15.11 -7.35
N THR A 183 -71.52 -14.50 -7.74
CA THR A 183 -72.94 -14.75 -7.38
C THR A 183 -73.33 -15.24 -5.97
N ALA A 184 -74.27 -14.49 -5.38
CA ALA A 184 -75.04 -14.81 -4.17
C ALA A 184 -75.93 -16.07 -4.33
N PRO A 185 -76.34 -16.68 -3.20
CA PRO A 185 -77.77 -16.73 -2.90
C PRO A 185 -78.13 -16.38 -1.45
N ALA A 186 -79.44 -16.24 -1.26
CA ALA A 186 -80.19 -15.55 -0.22
C ALA A 186 -80.29 -16.29 1.16
N PRO A 187 -80.95 -15.69 2.18
CA PRO A 187 -80.78 -16.00 3.61
C PRO A 187 -81.78 -17.05 4.13
N PRO A 188 -81.61 -17.53 5.39
CA PRO A 188 -82.73 -17.33 6.33
C PRO A 188 -82.37 -17.09 7.82
N GLN A 189 -83.29 -16.35 8.45
CA GLN A 189 -83.84 -16.49 9.81
C GLN A 189 -83.01 -16.16 11.06
N SER A 190 -83.27 -14.95 11.56
CA SER A 190 -83.99 -14.67 12.81
C SER A 190 -83.75 -15.61 14.01
N LYS A 191 -83.05 -15.08 15.05
CA LYS A 191 -83.46 -15.28 16.44
C LYS A 191 -82.98 -14.12 17.33
N ARG A 192 -83.94 -13.62 18.09
CA ARG A 192 -83.88 -12.58 19.12
C ARG A 192 -83.09 -13.05 20.36
N GLN A 193 -82.41 -12.14 21.04
CA GLN A 193 -82.33 -11.93 22.51
C GLN A 193 -81.22 -10.88 22.75
N SER A 194 -81.48 -9.64 23.18
CA SER A 194 -82.07 -9.10 24.42
C SER A 194 -81.17 -9.21 25.66
N CYS A 195 -81.03 -8.05 26.33
CA CYS A 195 -80.48 -7.77 27.68
C CYS A 195 -78.94 -7.67 27.77
N SER A 196 -78.31 -6.71 28.47
CA SER A 196 -78.78 -5.57 29.28
C SER A 196 -77.57 -4.70 29.70
N ARG A 197 -77.85 -3.42 29.99
CA ARG A 197 -77.00 -2.42 30.68
C ARG A 197 -76.69 -2.79 32.14
N GLY A 198 -75.65 -2.15 32.69
CA GLY A 198 -75.43 -1.90 34.13
C GLY A 198 -74.11 -2.53 34.60
N SER A 199 -73.13 -1.82 35.15
CA SER A 199 -73.10 -0.52 35.81
C SER A 199 -71.75 0.17 35.63
#